data_AF-A0A3M1FQQ0-F1
#
_entry.id   AF-A0A3M1FQQ0-F1
#
_cell.length_a   1.000
_cell.length_b   1.000
_cell.length_c   1.000
_cell.angle_alpha   90.00
_cell.angle_beta   90.00
_cell.angle_gamma   90.00
#
_symmetry.space_group_name_H-M   'P 1'
#
loop_
_entity.id
_entity.type
_entity.pdbx_description
1 polymer ?
#
loop_
_entity_poly.entity_id
_entity_poly.type
_entity_poly.pdbx_seq_one_letter_code
_entity_poly.pdbx_strand_id
1 'polypeptide(L)'
;MTGEERRGLLFVACAVLLFSTSPVLVRWAARSLTAYEIAAGRLLVAGALVLGLALLRRERLPGRAEWGRFFFYGLVTALHFGLYIASLAYTTIAHSLALVYTAPIFVALFSRIYLKESLTARKWFGVAIAVCGVAVLAGFEPQFTRRMVFGDLL
;
A
#
# COMPACT_ATOMS: atom_id res chain seq x y z
N MET A 1 24.02 18.01 2.94
CA MET A 1 23.00 17.25 2.21
C MET A 1 23.37 17.24 0.74
N THR A 2 23.49 16.07 0.11
CA THR A 2 23.82 15.93 -1.31
C THR A 2 22.61 16.25 -2.18
N GLY A 3 22.83 16.55 -3.47
CA GLY A 3 21.73 16.82 -4.42
C GLY A 3 20.75 15.65 -4.59
N GLU A 4 21.22 14.42 -4.38
CA GLU A 4 20.41 13.20 -4.42
C GLU A 4 19.51 13.06 -3.18
N GLU A 5 20.02 13.40 -1.99
CA GLU A 5 19.23 13.38 -0.75
C GLU A 5 18.04 14.33 -0.83
N ARG A 6 18.24 15.55 -1.38
CA ARG A 6 17.16 16.53 -1.56
C ARG A 6 16.11 16.06 -2.56
N ARG A 7 16.51 15.40 -3.65
CA ARG A 7 15.56 14.78 -4.61
C ARG A 7 14.79 13.63 -3.97
N GLY A 8 15.46 12.80 -3.18
CA GLY A 8 14.82 11.73 -2.41
C GLY A 8 13.75 12.26 -1.45
N LEU A 9 14.07 13.30 -0.68
CA LEU A 9 13.13 13.98 0.21
C LEU A 9 11.90 14.54 -0.53
N LEU A 10 12.10 15.14 -1.70
CA LEU A 10 11.01 15.63 -2.54
C LEU A 10 10.09 14.49 -3.00
N PHE A 11 10.66 13.37 -3.47
CA PHE A 11 9.86 12.22 -3.88
C PHE A 11 9.07 11.61 -2.72
N VAL A 12 9.67 11.53 -1.54
CA VAL A 12 8.97 11.05 -0.33
C VAL A 12 7.84 11.99 0.05
N ALA A 13 8.06 13.31 0.04
CA ALA A 13 7.01 14.28 0.34
C ALA A 13 5.83 14.18 -0.64
N CYS A 14 6.11 14.11 -1.95
CA CYS A 14 5.09 13.90 -2.97
C CYS A 14 4.34 12.56 -2.76
N ALA A 15 5.07 11.48 -2.48
CA ALA A 15 4.47 10.18 -2.23
C ALA A 15 3.52 10.24 -1.04
N VAL A 16 3.93 10.83 0.09
CA VAL A 16 3.09 10.96 1.29
C VAL A 16 1.81 11.77 1.00
N LEU A 17 1.90 12.90 0.30
CA LEU A 17 0.73 13.71 -0.03
C LEU A 17 -0.28 12.95 -0.91
N LEU A 18 0.22 12.24 -1.93
CA LEU A 18 -0.61 11.42 -2.81
C LEU A 18 -1.24 10.25 -2.04
N PHE A 19 -0.45 9.58 -1.19
CA PHE A 19 -0.91 8.41 -0.45
C PHE A 19 -1.96 8.77 0.61
N SER A 20 -1.76 9.88 1.34
CA SER A 20 -2.72 10.35 2.35
C SER A 20 -4.05 10.81 1.74
N THR A 21 -4.02 11.38 0.52
CA THR A 21 -5.24 11.86 -0.16
C THR A 21 -6.02 10.72 -0.84
N SER A 22 -5.32 9.66 -1.27
CA SER A 22 -5.90 8.56 -2.04
C SER A 22 -7.11 7.89 -1.36
N PRO A 23 -7.09 7.49 -0.07
CA PRO A 23 -8.23 6.84 0.59
C PRO A 23 -9.51 7.69 0.60
N VAL A 24 -9.37 9.01 0.73
CA VAL A 24 -10.50 9.95 0.72
C VAL A 24 -11.17 9.95 -0.65
N LEU A 25 -10.37 10.02 -1.73
CA LEU A 25 -10.87 9.94 -3.10
C LEU A 25 -11.49 8.58 -3.41
N VAL A 26 -10.90 7.48 -2.92
CA VAL A 26 -11.47 6.12 -3.05
C VAL A 26 -12.83 6.04 -2.39
N ARG A 27 -13.00 6.58 -1.17
CA ARG A 27 -14.31 6.59 -0.49
C ARG A 27 -15.33 7.46 -1.22
N TRP A 28 -14.89 8.58 -1.80
CA TRP A 28 -15.76 9.41 -2.62
C TRP A 28 -16.21 8.66 -3.89
N ALA A 29 -15.30 7.99 -4.59
CA ALA A 29 -15.60 7.16 -5.76
C ALA A 29 -16.50 5.96 -5.41
N ALA A 30 -16.36 5.39 -4.22
CA ALA A 30 -17.18 4.28 -3.74
C ALA A 30 -18.67 4.63 -3.55
N ARG A 31 -19.06 5.91 -3.67
CA ARG A 31 -20.47 6.33 -3.69
C ARG A 31 -21.19 5.98 -4.99
N SER A 32 -20.45 5.88 -6.10
CA SER A 32 -21.00 5.66 -7.44
C SER A 32 -20.40 4.46 -8.16
N LEU A 33 -19.21 4.00 -7.74
CA LEU A 33 -18.50 2.88 -8.33
C LEU A 33 -18.38 1.73 -7.34
N THR A 34 -18.41 0.51 -7.86
CA THR A 34 -18.12 -0.70 -7.10
C THR A 34 -16.64 -0.79 -6.72
N ALA A 35 -16.33 -1.58 -5.70
CA ALA A 35 -14.95 -1.83 -5.26
C ALA A 35 -14.06 -2.36 -6.40
N TYR A 36 -14.63 -3.21 -7.26
CA TYR A 36 -13.94 -3.78 -8.41
C TYR A 36 -13.59 -2.72 -9.46
N GLU A 37 -14.53 -1.82 -9.79
CA GLU A 37 -14.30 -0.76 -10.78
C GLU A 37 -13.21 0.22 -10.32
N ILE A 38 -13.19 0.56 -9.03
CA ILE A 38 -12.14 1.42 -8.46
C ILE A 38 -10.79 0.70 -8.47
N ALA A 39 -10.74 -0.57 -8.06
CA ALA A 39 -9.52 -1.38 -8.08
C ALA A 39 -8.95 -1.51 -9.50
N ALA A 40 -9.80 -1.89 -10.45
CA ALA A 40 -9.45 -2.05 -11.85
C ALA A 40 -8.96 -0.73 -12.45
N GLY A 41 -9.69 0.37 -12.22
CA GLY A 41 -9.29 1.71 -12.69
C GLY A 41 -7.92 2.12 -12.15
N ARG A 42 -7.66 1.94 -10.85
CA ARG A 42 -6.35 2.26 -10.24
C ARG A 42 -5.22 1.42 -10.86
N LEU A 43 -5.42 0.12 -11.01
CA LEU A 43 -4.40 -0.79 -11.56
C LEU A 43 -4.13 -0.55 -13.04
N LEU A 44 -5.17 -0.25 -13.83
CA LEU A 44 -5.04 0.08 -15.24
C LEU A 44 -4.27 1.38 -15.44
N VAL A 45 -4.63 2.44 -14.71
CA VAL A 45 -3.94 3.73 -14.79
C VAL A 45 -2.49 3.59 -14.33
N ALA A 46 -2.24 2.91 -13.20
CA ALA A 46 -0.88 2.68 -12.71
C ALA A 46 -0.04 1.86 -13.71
N GLY A 47 -0.60 0.78 -14.25
CA GLY A 47 0.06 -0.06 -15.24
C GLY A 47 0.37 0.69 -16.54
N ALA A 48 -0.59 1.48 -17.05
CA ALA A 48 -0.40 2.30 -18.25
C ALA A 48 0.67 3.39 -18.04
N LEU A 49 0.70 4.05 -16.89
CA LEU A 49 1.72 5.04 -16.55
C LEU A 49 3.11 4.42 -16.46
N VAL A 50 3.24 3.28 -15.77
CA VAL A 50 4.51 2.56 -15.64
C VAL A 50 4.99 2.07 -17.02
N LEU A 51 4.10 1.49 -17.82
CA LEU A 51 4.41 1.05 -19.18
C LEU A 51 4.82 2.23 -20.07
N GLY A 52 4.07 3.33 -20.04
CA GLY A 52 4.37 4.54 -20.79
C GLY A 52 5.73 5.14 -20.41
N LEU A 53 6.06 5.18 -19.12
CA LEU A 53 7.37 5.62 -18.64
C LEU A 53 8.49 4.67 -19.07
N ALA A 54 8.26 3.36 -19.00
CA ALA A 54 9.22 2.34 -19.44
C ALA A 54 9.52 2.48 -20.94
N LEU A 55 8.49 2.67 -21.77
CA LEU A 55 8.64 2.91 -23.20
C LEU A 55 9.36 4.23 -23.50
N LEU A 56 9.02 5.31 -22.80
CA LEU A 56 9.66 6.62 -22.97
C LEU A 56 11.15 6.58 -22.60
N ARG A 57 11.49 5.81 -21.56
CA ARG A 57 12.88 5.60 -21.11
C ARG A 57 13.60 4.48 -21.87
N ARG A 58 12.92 3.80 -22.78
CA ARG A 58 13.43 2.64 -23.53
C ARG A 58 13.96 1.53 -22.61
N GLU A 59 13.29 1.34 -21.48
CA GLU A 59 13.58 0.26 -20.55
C GLU A 59 13.26 -1.09 -21.21
N ARG A 60 14.00 -2.14 -20.80
CA ARG A 60 13.78 -3.49 -21.29
C ARG A 60 12.45 -4.02 -20.79
N LEU A 61 11.57 -4.43 -21.71
CA LEU A 61 10.33 -5.13 -21.38
C LEU A 61 10.62 -6.57 -20.90
N PRO A 62 9.79 -7.13 -20.01
CA PRO A 62 9.98 -8.47 -19.50
C PRO A 62 9.94 -9.52 -20.61
N GLY A 63 10.93 -10.41 -20.60
CA GLY A 63 11.02 -11.54 -21.52
C GLY A 63 10.02 -12.65 -21.17
N ARG A 64 9.80 -13.61 -22.07
CA ARG A 64 8.83 -14.72 -21.90
C ARG A 64 8.96 -15.48 -20.57
N ALA A 65 10.19 -15.65 -20.07
CA ALA A 65 10.46 -16.32 -18.79
C ALA A 65 10.08 -15.46 -17.55
N GLU A 66 10.00 -14.15 -17.70
CA GLU A 66 9.70 -13.20 -16.62
C GLU A 66 8.19 -12.95 -16.49
N TRP A 67 7.43 -13.15 -17.57
CA TRP A 67 5.97 -12.98 -17.59
C TRP A 67 5.23 -13.79 -16.52
N GLY A 68 5.68 -14.99 -16.20
CA GLY A 68 5.09 -15.79 -15.12
C GLY A 68 5.22 -15.11 -13.74
N ARG A 69 6.37 -14.47 -13.47
CA ARG A 69 6.59 -13.72 -12.23
C ARG A 69 5.78 -12.43 -12.20
N PHE A 70 5.75 -11.71 -13.32
CA PHE A 70 4.93 -10.49 -13.47
C PHE A 70 3.45 -10.79 -13.27
N PHE A 71 2.95 -11.89 -13.83
CA PHE A 71 1.57 -12.33 -13.61
C PHE A 71 1.31 -12.63 -12.14
N PHE A 72 2.20 -13.35 -11.46
CA PHE A 72 2.07 -13.62 -10.03
C PHE A 72 2.04 -12.33 -9.18
N TYR A 73 2.96 -11.39 -9.43
CA TYR A 73 2.97 -10.11 -8.74
C TYR A 73 1.71 -9.29 -9.03
N GLY A 74 1.25 -9.28 -10.28
CA GLY A 74 0.00 -8.64 -10.68
C GLY A 74 -1.21 -9.25 -9.96
N LEU A 75 -1.28 -10.58 -9.88
CA LEU A 75 -2.37 -11.29 -9.21
C LEU A 75 -2.40 -10.98 -7.70
N VAL A 76 -1.26 -11.05 -7.02
CA VAL A 76 -1.16 -10.70 -5.60
C VAL A 76 -1.56 -9.24 -5.37
N THR A 77 -1.14 -8.34 -6.25
CA THR A 77 -1.48 -6.91 -6.18
C THR A 77 -2.97 -6.66 -6.41
N ALA A 78 -3.57 -7.36 -7.39
CA ALA A 78 -5.00 -7.28 -7.69
C ALA A 78 -5.85 -7.80 -6.53
N LEU A 79 -5.47 -8.94 -5.94
CA LEU A 79 -6.12 -9.48 -4.75
C LEU A 79 -6.01 -8.50 -3.58
N HIS A 80 -4.81 -7.97 -3.31
CA HIS A 80 -4.61 -6.99 -2.25
C HIS A 80 -5.51 -5.76 -2.40
N PHE A 81 -5.52 -5.11 -3.57
CA PHE A 81 -6.36 -3.91 -3.76
C PHE A 81 -7.85 -4.23 -3.80
N GLY A 82 -8.24 -5.37 -4.36
CA GLY A 82 -9.64 -5.82 -4.34
C GLY A 82 -10.16 -6.02 -2.93
N LEU A 83 -9.39 -6.73 -2.09
CA LEU A 83 -9.74 -6.96 -0.70
C LEU A 83 -9.70 -5.66 0.13
N TYR A 84 -8.67 -4.83 -0.03
CA TYR A 84 -8.57 -3.54 0.65
C TYR A 84 -9.74 -2.61 0.32
N ILE A 85 -10.13 -2.49 -0.95
CA ILE A 85 -11.26 -1.62 -1.31
C ILE A 85 -12.58 -2.25 -0.84
N ALA A 86 -12.71 -3.58 -0.87
CA ALA A 86 -13.87 -4.27 -0.31
C ALA A 86 -14.00 -4.05 1.21
N SER A 87 -12.90 -4.07 1.97
CA SER A 87 -12.93 -3.89 3.43
C SER A 87 -13.48 -2.52 3.85
N LEU A 88 -13.27 -1.48 3.02
CA LEU A 88 -13.84 -0.14 3.24
C LEU A 88 -15.38 -0.10 3.25
N ALA A 89 -16.05 -1.14 2.72
CA ALA A 89 -17.51 -1.28 2.79
C ALA A 89 -18.00 -1.96 4.10
N TYR A 90 -17.08 -2.54 4.86
CA TYR A 90 -17.36 -3.28 6.10
C TYR A 90 -16.85 -2.57 7.36
N THR A 91 -15.83 -1.73 7.23
CA THR A 91 -15.24 -0.97 8.35
C THR A 91 -14.94 0.50 7.99
N THR A 92 -14.46 1.30 8.94
CA THR A 92 -14.12 2.71 8.69
C THR A 92 -12.77 2.82 7.98
N ILE A 93 -12.55 3.93 7.25
CA ILE A 93 -11.23 4.21 6.65
C ILE A 93 -10.16 4.24 7.73
N ALA A 94 -10.45 4.83 8.89
CA ALA A 94 -9.51 4.92 9.99
C ALA A 94 -9.09 3.52 10.48
N HIS A 95 -10.03 2.59 10.64
CA HIS A 95 -9.74 1.22 11.06
C HIS A 95 -8.98 0.41 10.00
N SER A 96 -9.41 0.49 8.72
CA SER A 96 -8.68 -0.17 7.63
C SER A 96 -7.26 0.39 7.46
N LEU A 97 -7.08 1.71 7.55
CA LEU A 97 -5.77 2.33 7.45
C LEU A 97 -4.90 1.99 8.66
N ALA A 98 -5.45 1.89 9.86
CA ALA A 98 -4.70 1.44 11.03
C ALA A 98 -4.10 0.06 10.79
N LEU A 99 -4.89 -0.89 10.28
CA LEU A 99 -4.39 -2.22 9.90
C LEU A 99 -3.33 -2.15 8.80
N VAL A 100 -3.60 -1.43 7.71
CA VAL A 100 -2.64 -1.29 6.60
C VAL A 100 -1.32 -0.66 7.06
N TYR A 101 -1.37 0.32 7.96
CA TYR A 101 -0.17 0.97 8.48
C TYR A 101 0.65 0.09 9.43
N THR A 102 0.14 -1.08 9.84
CA THR A 102 0.98 -2.11 10.49
C THR A 102 1.87 -2.88 9.51
N ALA A 103 1.68 -2.72 8.19
CA ALA A 103 2.51 -3.35 7.15
C ALA A 103 4.03 -3.25 7.39
N PRO A 104 4.62 -2.13 7.86
CA PRO A 104 6.05 -2.05 8.15
C PRO A 104 6.55 -3.10 9.15
N ILE A 105 5.71 -3.53 10.10
CA ILE A 105 6.04 -4.61 11.05
C ILE A 105 6.25 -5.91 10.28
N PHE A 106 5.29 -6.27 9.41
CA PHE A 106 5.35 -7.47 8.60
C PHE A 106 6.50 -7.40 7.59
N VAL A 107 6.73 -6.24 6.96
CA VAL A 107 7.85 -6.03 6.03
C VAL A 107 9.19 -6.22 6.76
N ALA A 108 9.35 -5.67 7.96
CA ALA A 108 10.57 -5.86 8.75
C ALA A 108 10.76 -7.34 9.14
N LEU A 109 9.69 -7.99 9.62
CA LEU A 109 9.72 -9.40 10.01
C LEU A 109 10.07 -10.31 8.81
N PHE A 110 9.38 -10.15 7.68
CA PHE A 110 9.62 -10.95 6.48
C PHE A 110 10.95 -10.62 5.81
N SER A 111 11.44 -9.37 5.87
CA SER A 111 12.79 -9.07 5.39
C SER A 111 13.85 -9.84 6.20
N ARG A 112 13.68 -9.95 7.52
CA ARG A 112 14.58 -10.76 8.36
C ARG A 112 14.46 -12.26 8.08
N ILE A 113 13.25 -12.79 7.91
CA ILE A 113 13.00 -14.23 7.74
C ILE A 113 13.37 -14.70 6.33
N TYR A 114 12.88 -14.02 5.29
CA TYR A 114 13.02 -14.42 3.90
C TYR A 114 14.24 -13.82 3.22
N LEU A 115 14.48 -12.51 3.37
CA LEU A 115 15.62 -11.84 2.73
C LEU A 115 16.91 -11.98 3.57
N LYS A 116 16.81 -12.46 4.82
CA LYS A 116 17.92 -12.61 5.77
C LYS A 116 18.69 -11.30 6.01
N GLU A 117 18.03 -10.16 5.83
CA GLU A 117 18.64 -8.85 6.09
C GLU A 117 18.81 -8.61 7.59
N SER A 118 19.98 -8.11 8.00
CA SER A 118 20.19 -7.68 9.37
C SER A 118 19.49 -6.34 9.61
N LEU A 119 18.48 -6.37 10.48
CA LEU A 119 17.82 -5.15 10.95
C LEU A 119 18.64 -4.54 12.08
N THR A 120 19.27 -3.40 11.81
CA THR A 120 20.00 -2.63 12.81
C THR A 120 19.05 -2.10 13.89
N ALA A 121 19.57 -1.79 15.08
CA ALA A 121 18.76 -1.23 16.18
C ALA A 121 18.00 0.05 15.77
N ARG A 122 18.57 0.87 14.88
CA ARG A 122 17.90 2.05 14.30
C ARG A 122 16.67 1.69 13.47
N LYS A 123 16.71 0.60 12.69
CA LYS A 123 15.56 0.13 11.90
C LYS A 123 14.43 -0.32 12.84
N TRP A 124 14.75 -1.05 13.90
CA TRP A 124 13.78 -1.44 14.93
C TRP A 124 13.16 -0.25 15.66
N PHE A 125 13.94 0.78 15.96
CA PHE A 125 13.42 2.02 16.53
C PHE A 125 12.46 2.74 15.57
N GLY A 126 12.78 2.79 14.28
CA GLY A 126 11.88 3.31 13.25
C GLY A 126 10.56 2.52 13.15
N VAL A 127 10.63 1.19 13.24
CA VAL A 127 9.44 0.32 13.32
C VAL A 127 8.63 0.66 14.57
N ALA A 128 9.26 0.78 15.74
CA ALA A 128 8.56 1.12 16.98
C ALA A 128 7.86 2.49 16.89
N ILE A 129 8.52 3.51 16.33
CA ILE A 129 7.89 4.81 16.08
C ILE A 129 6.69 4.68 15.14
N ALA A 130 6.83 3.92 14.04
CA ALA A 130 5.72 3.69 13.11
C ALA A 130 4.53 3.04 13.83
N VAL A 131 4.76 1.99 14.62
CA VAL A 131 3.72 1.31 15.40
C VAL A 131 3.04 2.26 16.38
N CYS A 132 3.80 3.07 17.13
CA CYS A 132 3.24 4.08 18.02
C CYS A 132 2.40 5.11 17.26
N GLY A 133 2.87 5.56 16.09
CA GLY A 133 2.13 6.47 15.22
C GLY A 133 0.81 5.86 14.74
N VAL A 134 0.80 4.57 14.36
CA VAL A 134 -0.43 3.85 14.02
C VAL A 134 -1.38 3.75 15.21
N ALA A 135 -0.87 3.40 16.39
CA ALA A 135 -1.69 3.28 17.59
C ALA A 135 -2.38 4.61 17.97
N VAL A 136 -1.67 5.73 17.79
CA VAL A 136 -2.24 7.08 17.97
C VAL A 136 -3.27 7.38 16.88
N LEU A 137 -2.97 7.07 15.62
CA LEU A 137 -3.83 7.39 14.47
C LEU A 137 -5.11 6.55 14.43
N ALA A 138 -5.05 5.29 14.84
CA ALA A 138 -6.21 4.42 14.94
C ALA A 138 -7.25 5.00 15.90
N GLY A 139 -6.80 5.79 16.90
CA GLY A 139 -7.62 6.18 18.03
C GLY A 139 -8.02 4.95 18.84
N PHE A 140 -8.22 5.11 20.14
CA PHE A 140 -8.98 4.11 20.89
C PHE A 140 -10.45 4.22 20.48
N GLU A 141 -10.82 3.85 19.25
CA GLU A 141 -12.22 3.73 18.82
C GLU A 141 -12.69 2.31 19.13
N PRO A 142 -13.47 2.09 20.21
CA PRO A 142 -13.81 0.76 20.70
C PRO A 142 -15.07 0.23 20.01
N GLN A 143 -15.31 0.60 18.76
CA GLN A 143 -16.49 0.15 18.02
C GLN A 143 -16.19 -1.15 17.27
N PHE A 144 -16.00 -2.24 18.00
CA PHE A 144 -15.88 -3.57 17.40
C PHE A 144 -17.27 -4.12 17.09
N THR A 145 -17.70 -3.99 15.84
CA THR A 145 -18.91 -4.68 15.35
C THR A 145 -18.52 -5.94 14.58
N ARG A 146 -19.33 -6.99 14.62
CA ARG A 146 -19.07 -8.26 13.88
C ARG A 146 -18.83 -8.06 12.38
N ARG A 147 -19.46 -7.03 11.79
CA ARG A 147 -19.25 -6.61 10.40
C ARG A 147 -17.86 -6.03 10.15
N MET A 148 -17.28 -5.34 11.12
CA MET A 148 -15.95 -4.73 11.03
C MET A 148 -14.87 -5.80 11.09
N VAL A 149 -15.04 -6.81 11.96
CA VAL A 149 -14.14 -7.97 12.00
C VAL A 149 -14.08 -8.71 10.65
N PHE A 150 -15.22 -8.85 9.96
CA PHE A 150 -15.23 -9.39 8.60
C PHE A 150 -14.48 -8.50 7.61
N GLY A 151 -14.59 -7.17 7.76
CA GLY A 151 -13.79 -6.22 6.97
C GLY A 151 -12.30 -6.34 7.24
N ASP A 152 -11.90 -6.54 8.50
CA ASP A 152 -10.49 -6.64 8.89
C ASP A 152 -9.78 -7.91 8.37
N LEU A 153 -10.56 -8.95 8.00
CA LEU A 153 -10.06 -10.18 7.39
C LEU A 153 -9.83 -10.08 5.87
N LEU A 154 -10.34 -9.02 5.23
CA LEU A 154 -10.20 -8.73 3.80
C LEU A 154 -8.98 -7.81 3.60
#